data_AF-A0A934LZP2-F1
#
_entry.id   AF-A0A934LZP2-F1
#
_cell.length_a   1.000
_cell.length_b   1.000
_cell.length_c   1.000
_cell.angle_alpha   90.00
_cell.angle_beta   90.00
_cell.angle_gamma   90.00
#
_symmetry.space_group_name_H-M   'P 1'
#
loop_
_entity.id
_entity.type
_entity.pdbx_description
1 polymer ?
#
loop_
_entity_poly.entity_id
_entity_poly.type
_entity_poly.pdbx_seq_one_letter_code
_entity_poly.pdbx_strand_id
1 'polypeptide(L)' 'SVASGSDGSYPLSRYLFMYTNGEPTGITAAYLAWIRGPAGQKIVADLGFVPIEQE' A
#
# COMPACT_ATOMS: atom_id res chain seq x y z
N SER A 1 1.64 -16.57 -2.78
CA SER A 1 0.98 -16.14 -1.53
C SER A 1 1.46 -14.74 -1.18
N VAL A 2 0.90 -14.10 -0.13
CA VAL A 2 1.42 -12.81 0.37
C VAL A 2 2.91 -12.91 0.73
N ALA A 3 3.30 -13.97 1.46
CA ALA A 3 4.69 -14.21 1.85
C ALA A 3 5.65 -14.27 0.64
N SER A 4 5.33 -15.11 -0.36
CA SER A 4 6.18 -15.28 -1.54
C SER A 4 6.24 -14.04 -2.43
N GLY A 5 5.20 -13.20 -2.40
CA GLY A 5 5.20 -11.92 -3.11
C GLY A 5 6.04 -10.87 -2.41
N SER A 6 6.10 -10.91 -1.07
CA SER A 6 6.85 -9.97 -0.24
C SER A 6 8.35 -10.25 -0.22
N ASP A 7 8.77 -11.51 -0.17
CA ASP A 7 10.18 -11.90 -0.12
C ASP A 7 10.84 -12.04 -1.51
N GLY A 8 10.07 -11.83 -2.59
CA GLY A 8 10.54 -11.91 -3.96
C GLY A 8 10.76 -13.33 -4.49
N SER A 9 10.46 -14.37 -3.70
CA SER A 9 10.54 -15.77 -4.16
C SER A 9 9.52 -16.10 -5.27
N TYR A 10 8.43 -15.34 -5.32
CA TYR A 10 7.50 -15.32 -6.46
C TYR A 10 7.84 -14.15 -7.39
N PRO A 11 8.42 -14.41 -8.58
CA PRO A 11 9.02 -13.36 -9.42
C PRO A 11 7.98 -12.53 -10.20
N LEU A 12 6.71 -12.92 -10.20
CA LEU A 12 5.63 -12.23 -10.89
C LEU A 12 4.84 -11.33 -9.92
N SER A 13 5.52 -10.33 -9.36
CA SER A 13 4.92 -9.32 -8.50
C SER A 13 5.22 -7.91 -9.02
N ARG A 14 4.41 -6.92 -8.63
CA ARG A 14 4.64 -5.51 -8.95
C ARG A 14 4.08 -4.61 -7.86
N TYR A 15 4.66 -3.43 -7.73
CA TYR A 15 4.10 -2.36 -6.90
C TYR A 15 2.84 -1.77 -7.53
N LEU A 16 1.93 -1.30 -6.68
CA LEU A 16 0.78 -0.49 -7.06
C LEU A 16 1.01 0.92 -6.50
N PHE A 17 1.33 1.85 -7.40
CA PHE A 17 1.65 3.21 -7.03
C PHE A 17 0.41 4.10 -7.01
N MET A 18 0.38 5.03 -6.06
CA MET A 18 -0.54 6.17 -6.05
C MET A 18 0.21 7.38 -6.61
N TYR A 19 -0.42 8.12 -7.52
CA TYR A 19 0.16 9.34 -8.11
C TYR A 19 -0.73 10.54 -7.82
N THR A 20 -0.10 11.67 -7.51
CA THR A 20 -0.76 12.96 -7.29
C THR A 20 -0.18 14.01 -8.23
N ASN A 21 -0.99 15.00 -8.59
CA ASN A 21 -0.52 16.14 -9.37
C ASN A 21 0.18 17.14 -8.44
N GLY A 22 1.47 16.95 -8.20
CA GLY A 22 2.24 17.70 -7.21
C GLY A 22 1.98 17.22 -5.78
N GLU A 23 2.34 18.06 -4.81
CA GLU A 23 2.21 17.76 -3.39
C GLU A 23 0.73 17.66 -2.98
N PRO A 24 0.28 16.53 -2.39
CA PRO A 24 -1.09 16.38 -1.98
C PRO A 24 -1.42 17.32 -0.82
N THR A 25 -2.60 17.93 -0.88
CA THR A 25 -3.14 18.78 0.20
C THR A 25 -4.59 18.42 0.49
N GLY A 26 -5.13 18.93 1.59
CA GLY A 26 -6.53 18.75 1.98
C GLY A 26 -6.95 17.28 2.04
N ILE A 27 -8.06 16.95 1.38
CA ILE A 27 -8.66 15.61 1.40
C ILE A 27 -7.74 14.57 0.78
N THR A 28 -7.01 14.91 -0.28
CA THR A 28 -6.07 13.99 -0.93
C THR A 28 -4.95 13.60 0.04
N ALA A 29 -4.38 14.56 0.76
CA ALA A 29 -3.36 14.28 1.78
C ALA A 29 -3.92 13.42 2.92
N ALA A 30 -5.13 13.74 3.41
CA ALA A 30 -5.79 12.98 4.46
C ALA A 30 -6.06 11.53 4.04
N TYR A 31 -6.50 11.31 2.80
CA TYR A 31 -6.70 9.98 2.24
C TYR A 31 -5.38 9.20 2.14
N LEU A 32 -4.31 9.83 1.60
CA LEU A 32 -3.00 9.19 1.50
C LEU A 32 -2.43 8.81 2.88
N ALA A 33 -2.62 9.67 3.88
CA ALA A 33 -2.25 9.37 5.26
C ALA A 33 -3.05 8.18 5.82
N TRP A 34 -4.36 8.16 5.59
CA TRP A 34 -5.22 7.07 6.06
C TRP A 34 -4.89 5.73 5.41
N ILE A 35 -4.70 5.68 4.08
CA ILE A 35 -4.37 4.42 3.39
C ILE A 35 -3.00 3.87 3.80
N ARG A 36 -2.02 4.73 4.10
CA ARG A 36 -0.71 4.32 4.63
C ARG A 36 -0.78 3.89 6.09
N GLY A 37 -1.81 4.31 6.82
CA GLY A 37 -1.99 3.99 8.22
C GLY A 37 -2.49 2.55 8.49
N PRO A 38 -2.57 2.15 9.77
CA PRO A 38 -2.90 0.77 10.16
C PRO A 38 -4.24 0.28 9.63
N ALA A 39 -5.26 1.15 9.62
CA ALA A 39 -6.58 0.80 9.12
C ALA A 39 -6.58 0.50 7.61
N GLY A 40 -5.91 1.34 6.82
CA GLY A 40 -5.76 1.12 5.38
C GLY A 40 -4.98 -0.15 5.07
N GLN A 41 -3.85 -0.36 5.75
CA GLN A 41 -3.00 -1.54 5.52
C GLN A 41 -3.64 -2.85 5.99
N LYS A 42 -4.52 -2.81 7.00
CA LYS A 42 -5.35 -3.98 7.34
C LYS A 42 -6.26 -4.39 6.18
N ILE A 43 -6.89 -3.42 5.51
CA ILE A 43 -7.76 -3.70 4.34
C ILE A 43 -6.93 -4.31 3.20
N VAL A 44 -5.73 -3.80 2.95
CA VAL A 44 -4.80 -4.36 1.93
C VAL A 44 -4.50 -5.84 2.20
N ALA A 45 -4.21 -6.19 3.46
CA ALA A 45 -3.97 -7.57 3.87
C ALA A 45 -5.22 -8.45 3.71
N ASP A 46 -6.39 -7.96 4.16
CA ASP A 46 -7.65 -8.70 4.08
C ASP A 46 -8.06 -8.98 2.61
N LEU A 47 -7.66 -8.11 1.67
CA LEU A 47 -7.83 -8.29 0.23
C LEU A 47 -6.78 -9.20 -0.43
N GLY A 48 -5.81 -9.71 0.33
CA GLY A 48 -4.77 -10.63 -0.16
C GLY A 48 -3.57 -9.98 -0.84
N PHE A 49 -3.41 -8.66 -0.70
CA PHE A 49 -2.23 -7.94 -1.15
C PHE A 49 -1.14 -7.91 -0.06
N VAL A 50 0.08 -7.56 -0.46
CA VAL A 50 1.19 -7.35 0.46
C VAL A 50 1.08 -5.94 1.07
N PRO A 51 0.90 -5.79 2.40
CA PRO A 51 0.90 -4.48 3.05
C PRO A 51 2.28 -3.83 2.96
N ILE A 52 2.32 -2.49 2.94
CA ILE A 52 3.59 -1.76 3.04
C ILE A 52 4.08 -1.75 4.48
N GLU A 53 5.40 -1.66 4.65
CA GLU A 53 6.01 -1.40 5.96
C GLU A 53 5.53 -0.03 6.46
N GLN A 54 5.11 0.01 7.72
CA GLN A 54 4.75 1.25 8.41
C GLN A 54 6.04 1.84 8.99
N GLU A 55 6.36 3.07 8.63
CA GLU A 55 7.45 3.86 9.27
C GLU A 55 7.11 4.23 10.71
#